data_AF-A0A7S6WX46-F1
#
_entry.id   AF-A0A7S6WX46-F1
#
_cell.length_a   1.000
_cell.length_b   1.000
_cell.length_c   1.000
_cell.angle_alpha   90.00
_cell.angle_beta   90.00
_cell.angle_gamma   90.00
#
_symmetry.space_group_name_H-M   'P 1'
#
loop_
_entity.id
_entity.type
_entity.pdbx_description
1 polymer ?
#
loop_
_entity_poly.entity_id
_entity_poly.type
_entity_poly.pdbx_seq_one_letter_code
_entity_poly.pdbx_strand_id
1 'polypeptide(L)'
;MSALKPVRRQFTARQAAERLGVTTRTVQRLMAEPRDQYLARANTKREQIAGLRAEGLSIRAIAEKLEISKSTVGRHVQEYEKKKQAV
;
A
#
# COMPACT_ATOMS: atom_id res chain seq x y z
N MET A 1 2.31 5.64 -20.36
CA MET A 1 0.88 5.77 -20.67
C MET A 1 0.08 5.56 -19.39
N SER A 2 -0.55 6.62 -18.87
CA SER A 2 -1.48 6.55 -17.74
C SER A 2 -2.83 5.94 -18.17
N ALA A 3 -3.63 5.51 -17.21
CA ALA A 3 -5.00 5.07 -17.51
C ALA A 3 -5.86 6.24 -18.00
N LEU A 4 -6.86 5.95 -18.85
CA LEU A 4 -7.79 6.95 -19.39
C LEU A 4 -8.55 7.68 -18.27
N LYS A 5 -8.99 6.93 -17.24
CA LYS A 5 -9.57 7.46 -16.02
C LYS A 5 -8.80 6.89 -14.83
N PRO A 6 -7.73 7.56 -14.38
CA PRO A 6 -6.86 7.03 -13.33
C PRO A 6 -7.58 7.02 -11.98
N VAL A 7 -8.09 5.86 -11.59
CA VAL A 7 -8.79 5.65 -10.31
C VAL A 7 -8.39 4.32 -9.69
N ARG A 8 -8.42 4.27 -8.35
CA ARG A 8 -8.26 3.02 -7.62
C ARG A 8 -9.54 2.20 -7.69
N ARG A 9 -9.41 0.97 -8.18
CA ARG A 9 -10.50 -0.01 -8.19
C ARG A 9 -10.68 -0.64 -6.82
N GLN A 10 -11.94 -0.91 -6.45
CA GLN A 10 -12.31 -1.69 -5.26
C GLN A 10 -12.36 -3.20 -5.54
N PHE A 11 -12.22 -3.60 -6.80
CA PHE A 11 -12.26 -4.98 -7.27
C PHE A 11 -11.03 -5.29 -8.12
N THR A 12 -10.76 -6.58 -8.33
CA THR A 12 -9.61 -6.99 -9.14
C THR A 12 -9.85 -6.71 -10.63
N ALA A 13 -8.77 -6.53 -11.39
CA ALA A 13 -8.85 -6.36 -12.84
C ALA A 13 -9.52 -7.57 -13.53
N ARG A 14 -9.30 -8.76 -12.96
CA ARG A 14 -9.86 -10.03 -13.44
C ARG A 14 -11.39 -10.08 -13.25
N GLN A 15 -11.88 -9.78 -12.05
CA GLN A 15 -13.32 -9.75 -11.79
C GLN A 15 -14.04 -8.74 -12.69
N ALA A 16 -13.44 -7.56 -12.89
CA ALA A 16 -14.00 -6.56 -13.80
C ALA A 16 -14.03 -7.04 -15.26
N ALA A 17 -12.96 -7.70 -15.70
CA ALA A 17 -12.86 -8.28 -17.04
C ALA A 17 -13.96 -9.33 -17.27
N GLU A 18 -14.14 -10.26 -16.33
CA GLU A 18 -15.18 -11.29 -16.35
C GLU A 18 -16.59 -10.68 -16.39
N ARG A 19 -16.87 -9.67 -15.55
CA ARG A 19 -18.19 -9.01 -15.50
C ARG A 19 -18.52 -8.19 -16.74
N LEU A 20 -17.52 -7.57 -17.37
CA LEU A 20 -17.72 -6.65 -18.50
C LEU A 20 -17.49 -7.31 -19.86
N GLY A 21 -17.06 -8.58 -19.91
CA GLY A 21 -16.73 -9.27 -21.16
C GLY A 21 -15.53 -8.67 -21.89
N VAL A 22 -14.57 -8.08 -21.16
CA VAL A 22 -13.38 -7.43 -21.74
C VAL A 22 -12.09 -8.04 -21.21
N THR A 23 -10.96 -7.74 -21.84
CA THR A 23 -9.67 -8.20 -21.33
C THR A 23 -9.20 -7.41 -20.11
N THR A 24 -8.41 -8.04 -19.25
CA THR A 24 -7.78 -7.38 -18.08
C THR A 24 -6.94 -6.17 -18.48
N ARG A 25 -6.27 -6.22 -19.65
CA ARG A 25 -5.50 -5.11 -20.22
C ARG A 25 -6.39 -3.90 -20.52
N THR A 26 -7.59 -4.12 -21.05
CA THR A 26 -8.58 -3.04 -21.25
C THR A 26 -8.98 -2.41 -19.92
N VAL A 27 -9.26 -3.22 -18.89
CA VAL A 27 -9.60 -2.72 -17.56
C VAL A 27 -8.46 -1.90 -16.95
N GLN A 28 -7.21 -2.36 -17.06
CA GLN A 28 -6.03 -1.64 -16.57
C GLN A 28 -5.80 -0.33 -17.33
N ARG A 29 -5.97 -0.33 -18.65
CA ARG A 29 -5.88 0.88 -19.47
C ARG A 29 -6.96 1.90 -19.11
N LEU A 30 -8.15 1.45 -18.73
CA LEU A 30 -9.25 2.33 -18.38
C LEU A 30 -9.13 2.90 -16.97
N MET A 31 -8.81 2.05 -15.98
CA MET A 31 -8.91 2.39 -14.56
C MET A 31 -7.81 1.74 -13.71
N ALA A 32 -6.56 2.19 -13.90
CA ALA A 32 -5.46 1.89 -13.00
C ALA A 32 -5.14 3.07 -12.09
N GLU A 33 -4.81 2.78 -10.83
CA GLU A 33 -4.26 3.76 -9.90
C GLU A 33 -2.91 4.25 -10.45
N PRO A 34 -2.68 5.57 -10.50
CA PRO A 34 -1.37 6.12 -10.86
C PRO A 34 -0.26 5.56 -10.00
N ARG A 35 0.91 5.32 -10.60
CA ARG A 35 2.07 4.76 -9.91
C ARG A 35 2.47 5.59 -8.69
N ASP A 36 2.46 6.92 -8.83
CA ASP A 36 2.87 7.84 -7.78
C ASP A 36 1.89 7.85 -6.62
N GLN A 37 0.58 7.77 -6.89
CA GLN A 37 -0.44 7.67 -5.85
C GLN A 37 -0.35 6.35 -5.07
N TYR A 38 -0.11 5.24 -5.79
CA TYR A 38 0.14 3.95 -5.16
C TYR A 38 1.37 4.01 -4.25
N LEU A 39 2.46 4.62 -4.72
CA LEU A 39 3.70 4.78 -3.94
C LEU A 39 3.50 5.70 -2.74
N ALA A 40 2.83 6.84 -2.90
CA ALA A 40 2.54 7.77 -1.83
C ALA A 40 1.77 7.08 -0.71
N ARG A 41 0.69 6.35 -1.03
CA ARG A 41 -0.08 5.59 -0.03
C ARG A 41 0.75 4.51 0.68
N ALA A 42 1.61 3.81 -0.07
CA ALA A 42 2.52 2.83 0.53
C ALA A 42 3.54 3.51 1.47
N ASN A 43 4.03 4.69 1.11
CA ASN A 43 4.96 5.48 1.94
C ASN A 43 4.27 6.03 3.19
N THR A 44 3.07 6.59 3.08
CA THR A 44 2.29 7.08 4.23
C THR A 44 2.12 5.99 5.28
N LYS A 45 1.82 4.75 4.86
CA LYS A 45 1.73 3.62 5.78
C LYS A 45 3.06 3.32 6.49
N ARG A 46 4.19 3.37 5.77
CA ARG A 46 5.52 3.19 6.36
C ARG A 46 5.85 4.30 7.36
N GLU A 47 5.53 5.55 7.01
CA GLU A 47 5.75 6.73 7.85
C GLU A 47 4.92 6.66 9.13
N GLN A 48 3.65 6.25 9.05
CA GLN A 48 2.80 6.04 10.23
C GLN A 48 3.40 4.98 11.18
N ILE A 49 3.86 3.84 10.64
CA ILE A 49 4.50 2.79 11.45
C ILE A 49 5.80 3.30 12.07
N ALA A 50 6.63 4.01 11.30
CA ALA A 50 7.88 4.59 11.76
C ALA A 50 7.66 5.63 12.86
N GLY A 51 6.67 6.51 12.72
CA GLY A 51 6.30 7.51 13.74
C GLY A 51 5.86 6.85 15.04
N LEU A 52 4.92 5.89 14.98
CA LEU A 52 4.49 5.16 16.16
C LEU A 52 5.63 4.35 16.81
N ARG A 53 6.58 3.84 16.01
CA ARG A 53 7.77 3.17 16.52
C ARG A 53 8.72 4.16 17.20
N ALA A 54 8.88 5.36 16.65
CA ALA A 54 9.68 6.42 17.26
C ALA A 54 9.08 6.90 18.60
N GLU A 55 7.76 6.89 18.73
CA GLU A 55 7.03 7.12 19.99
C GLU A 55 7.21 5.99 21.02
N GLY A 56 7.84 4.87 20.65
CA GLY A 56 8.13 3.75 21.54
C GLY A 56 7.05 2.67 21.61
N LEU A 57 6.03 2.71 20.74
CA LEU A 57 5.00 1.67 20.72
C LEU A 57 5.60 0.30 20.32
N SER A 58 5.05 -0.76 20.91
CA SER A 58 5.37 -2.13 20.54
C SER A 58 4.77 -2.49 19.18
N ILE A 59 5.37 -3.45 18.46
CA ILE A 59 4.86 -3.96 17.19
C ILE A 59 3.39 -4.41 17.32
N ARG A 60 3.03 -5.01 18.47
CA ARG A 60 1.67 -5.44 18.74
C ARG A 60 0.70 -4.27 18.85
N ALA A 61 1.05 -3.23 19.61
CA ALA A 61 0.22 -2.04 19.75
C ALA A 61 0.04 -1.31 18.42
N ILE A 62 1.09 -1.24 17.59
CA ILE A 62 1.01 -0.64 16.25
C ILE A 62 0.09 -1.45 15.34
N ALA A 63 0.19 -2.78 15.37
CA ALA A 63 -0.66 -3.68 14.59
C ALA A 63 -2.14 -3.52 14.95
N GLU A 64 -2.46 -3.44 16.24
CA GLU A 64 -3.82 -3.23 16.74
C GLU A 64 -4.34 -1.82 16.37
N LYS A 65 -3.53 -0.77 16.53
CA LYS A 65 -3.91 0.62 16.22
C LYS A 65 -4.17 0.86 14.73
N LEU A 66 -3.41 0.21 13.85
CA LEU A 66 -3.54 0.39 12.40
C LEU A 66 -4.39 -0.70 11.73
N GLU A 67 -4.86 -1.69 12.48
CA GLU A 67 -5.56 -2.88 11.97
C GLU A 67 -4.77 -3.61 10.86
N ILE A 68 -3.45 -3.75 11.07
CA ILE A 68 -2.52 -4.40 10.14
C ILE A 68 -1.95 -5.66 10.79
N SER A 69 -1.58 -6.65 9.99
CA SER A 69 -0.89 -7.84 10.49
C SER A 69 0.44 -7.49 11.18
N LYS A 70 0.74 -8.21 12.27
CA LYS A 70 2.00 -8.07 13.03
C LYS A 70 3.24 -8.28 12.16
N SER A 71 3.16 -9.19 11.19
CA SER A 71 4.27 -9.48 10.26
C SER A 71 4.59 -8.30 9.34
N THR A 72 3.56 -7.61 8.82
CA THR A 72 3.74 -6.41 8.01
C THR A 72 4.35 -5.27 8.82
N VAL A 73 3.88 -5.07 10.06
CA VAL A 73 4.45 -4.06 10.96
C VAL A 73 5.91 -4.38 11.28
N GLY A 74 6.22 -5.62 11.63
CA GLY A 74 7.59 -6.05 11.95
C GLY A 74 8.57 -5.79 10.81
N ARG A 75 8.17 -6.08 9.56
CA ARG A 75 8.98 -5.77 8.37
C ARG A 75 9.27 -4.27 8.24
N HIS A 76 8.25 -3.43 8.39
CA HIS A 76 8.42 -1.98 8.25
C HIS A 76 9.24 -1.36 9.40
N VAL A 77 9.10 -1.88 10.61
CA VAL A 77 9.95 -1.49 11.75
C VAL A 77 11.41 -1.86 11.49
N GLN A 78 11.68 -3.05 10.96
CA GLN A 78 13.05 -3.46 10.59
C GLN A 78 13.63 -2.56 9.48
N GLU A 79 12.85 -2.23 8.46
CA GLU A 79 13.23 -1.28 7.40
C GLU A 79 13.57 0.11 7.98
N TYR A 80 12.77 0.58 8.94
CA TYR A 80 12.99 1.84 9.65
C TYR A 80 14.26 1.83 10.51
N GLU A 81 14.49 0.78 11.30
CA GLU A 81 15.68 0.66 12.16
C GLU A 81 16.97 0.56 11.34
N LYS A 82 16.95 -0.19 10.22
CA LYS A 82 18.08 -0.23 9.27
C LYS A 82 18.37 1.15 8.69
N LYS A 83 17.32 1.89 8.30
CA LYS A 83 17.47 3.26 7.77
C LYS A 83 18.03 4.22 8.82
N LYS A 84 17.63 4.09 10.09
CA LYS A 84 18.15 4.89 11.20
C LYS A 84 19.64 4.60 11.48
N GLN A 85 20.09 3.35 11.33
CA GLN A 85 21.50 2.97 11.53
C GLN A 85 22.42 3.41 10.39
N ALA A 86 21.86 3.66 9.20
CA ALA A 86 22.60 4.09 8.01
C ALA A 86 22.79 5.61 7.91
N VAL A 87 22.30 6.37 8.90
CA VAL A 87 22.41 7.83 9.04
C VAL A 87 23.28 8.13 10.24
#